data_AF-A0A958B434-F1
#
_entry.id   AF-A0A958B434-F1
#
_cell.length_a   1.000
_cell.length_b   1.000
_cell.length_c   1.000
_cell.angle_alpha   90.00
_cell.angle_beta   90.00
_cell.angle_gamma   90.00
#
_symmetry.space_group_name_H-M   'P 1'
#
loop_
_entity.id
_entity.type
_entity.pdbx_description
1 polymer ?
#
loop_
_entity_poly.entity_id
_entity_poly.type
_entity_poly.pdbx_seq_one_letter_code
_entity_poly.pdbx_strand_id
1 'polypeptide(L)'
;MSTDIIKLDYGLAEDMINTFKQGVEQLQDTMQEMQSLANTLEEGALLGQGGDAFTDAIRGKLCPAIAKLTDKFNELADDVAQAVRFMQEADRASKSQF
;
A
#
# COMPACT_ATOMS: atom_id res chain seq x y z
N MET A 1 9.45 -30.19 18.79
CA MET A 1 8.62 -29.17 18.12
C MET A 1 9.30 -28.87 16.81
N SER A 2 8.64 -29.17 15.70
CA SER A 2 9.17 -28.89 14.37
C SER A 2 9.35 -27.39 14.26
N THR A 3 10.58 -26.91 14.35
CA THR A 3 10.94 -25.57 13.91
C THR A 3 10.66 -25.59 12.42
N ASP A 4 9.46 -25.20 12.01
CA ASP A 4 9.22 -24.80 10.63
C ASP A 4 10.23 -23.67 10.41
N ILE A 5 11.36 -24.02 9.81
CA ILE A 5 12.35 -23.06 9.38
C ILE A 5 11.57 -22.26 8.35
N ILE A 6 11.04 -21.10 8.77
CA ILE A 6 10.47 -20.12 7.86
C ILE A 6 11.62 -19.81 6.91
N LYS A 7 11.68 -20.48 5.76
CA LYS A 7 12.66 -20.17 4.74
C LYS A 7 12.07 -19.02 3.95
N LEU A 8 12.42 -17.81 4.36
CA LEU A 8 12.09 -16.63 3.59
C LEU A 8 12.90 -16.70 2.30
N ASP A 9 12.21 -16.74 1.17
CA ASP A 9 12.86 -16.50 -0.12
C ASP A 9 13.11 -14.99 -0.23
N TYR A 10 14.37 -14.58 -0.10
CA TYR A 10 14.75 -13.18 -0.11
C TYR A 10 14.39 -12.48 -1.43
N GLY A 11 14.44 -13.20 -2.56
CA GLY A 11 14.07 -12.63 -3.86
C GLY A 11 12.57 -12.35 -3.94
N LEU A 12 11.75 -13.32 -3.54
CA LEU A 12 10.29 -13.12 -3.50
C LEU A 12 9.87 -12.05 -2.48
N ALA A 13 10.61 -11.92 -1.36
CA ALA A 13 10.36 -10.86 -0.39
C ALA A 13 10.68 -9.46 -0.95
N GLU A 14 11.79 -9.31 -1.67
CA GLU A 14 12.14 -8.05 -2.36
C GLU A 14 11.11 -7.71 -3.45
N ASP A 15 10.70 -8.70 -4.25
CA ASP A 15 9.67 -8.51 -5.28
C ASP A 15 8.34 -8.07 -4.68
N MET A 16 7.96 -8.64 -3.54
CA MET A 16 6.74 -8.26 -2.82
C MET A 16 6.82 -6.83 -2.28
N ILE A 17 7.95 -6.42 -1.68
CA ILE A 17 8.18 -5.03 -1.24
C ILE A 17 8.03 -4.06 -2.41
N ASN A 18 8.65 -4.38 -3.55
CA ASN A 18 8.57 -3.56 -4.75
C ASN A 18 7.13 -3.46 -5.28
N THR A 19 6.39 -4.56 -5.26
CA THR A 19 4.98 -4.60 -5.67
C THR A 19 4.12 -3.70 -4.78
N PHE A 20 4.29 -3.74 -3.45
CA PHE A 20 3.57 -2.85 -2.56
C PHE A 20 3.88 -1.37 -2.82
N LYS A 21 5.15 -1.02 -3.04
CA LYS A 21 5.56 0.36 -3.35
C LYS A 21 4.98 0.86 -4.66
N GLN A 22 5.02 0.05 -5.72
CA GLN A 22 4.38 0.39 -7.00
C GLN A 22 2.86 0.55 -6.85
N GLY A 23 2.23 -0.31 -6.03
CA GLY A 23 0.81 -0.18 -5.70
C GLY A 23 0.49 1.13 -4.97
N VAL A 24 1.35 1.58 -4.06
CA VAL A 24 1.22 2.88 -3.38
C VAL A 24 1.23 4.03 -4.38
N GLU A 25 2.18 4.03 -5.33
CA GLU A 25 2.26 5.06 -6.38
C GLU A 25 0.97 5.11 -7.20
N GLN A 26 0.49 3.96 -7.68
CA GLN A 26 -0.77 3.87 -8.45
C GLN A 26 -1.99 4.35 -7.67
N LEU A 27 -2.05 4.05 -6.36
CA LEU A 27 -3.13 4.50 -5.49
C LEU A 27 -3.08 6.03 -5.27
N GLN A 28 -1.89 6.61 -5.16
CA GLN A 28 -1.71 8.05 -5.04
C GLN A 28 -2.16 8.77 -6.32
N ASP A 29 -1.77 8.26 -7.49
CA ASP A 29 -2.21 8.78 -8.79
C ASP A 29 -3.74 8.72 -8.91
N THR A 30 -4.33 7.55 -8.61
CA THR A 30 -5.78 7.36 -8.62
C THR A 30 -6.48 8.35 -7.69
N MET A 31 -5.95 8.57 -6.48
CA MET A 31 -6.52 9.51 -5.53
C MET A 31 -6.47 10.94 -6.06
N GLN A 32 -5.38 11.34 -6.73
CA GLN A 32 -5.24 12.67 -7.31
C GLN A 32 -6.22 12.87 -8.48
N GLU A 33 -6.38 11.88 -9.36
CA GLU A 33 -7.34 11.91 -10.45
C GLU A 33 -8.78 12.05 -9.93
N MET A 34 -9.15 11.30 -8.90
CA MET A 34 -10.48 11.36 -8.30
C MET A 34 -10.75 12.73 -7.65
N GLN A 35 -9.75 13.32 -6.98
CA GLN A 35 -9.89 14.68 -6.43
C GLN A 35 -10.08 15.73 -7.55
N SER A 36 -9.32 15.61 -8.65
CA SER A 36 -9.47 16.47 -9.82
C SER A 36 -10.87 16.36 -10.45
N LEU A 37 -11.39 15.13 -10.56
CA LEU A 37 -12.75 14.87 -11.03
C LEU A 37 -13.79 15.52 -10.11
N ALA A 38 -13.65 15.36 -8.79
CA ALA A 38 -14.55 15.98 -7.81
C ALA A 38 -14.55 17.51 -7.92
N ASN A 39 -13.38 18.15 -8.10
CA ASN A 39 -13.28 19.59 -8.31
C ASN A 39 -14.01 20.03 -9.59
N THR A 40 -13.81 19.29 -10.69
CA THR A 40 -14.48 19.58 -11.97
C THR A 40 -16.00 19.52 -11.85
N LEU A 41 -16.51 18.55 -11.07
CA LEU A 41 -17.94 18.41 -10.81
C LEU A 41 -18.49 19.56 -9.97
N GLU A 42 -17.77 19.95 -8.90
CA GLU A 42 -18.14 21.10 -8.05
C GLU A 42 -18.11 22.44 -8.78
N GLU A 43 -17.20 22.61 -9.74
CA GLU A 43 -17.11 23.81 -10.58
C GLU A 43 -18.25 23.91 -11.61
N GLY A 44 -19.16 22.94 -11.63
CA GLY A 44 -20.41 23.01 -12.37
C GLY A 44 -20.44 22.18 -13.65
N ALA A 45 -19.50 21.24 -13.83
CA ALA A 45 -19.58 20.26 -14.93
C ALA A 45 -20.81 19.34 -14.80
N LEU A 46 -21.26 19.07 -13.57
CA LEU A 46 -22.51 18.36 -13.28
C LEU A 46 -23.22 19.02 -12.10
N LEU A 47 -24.21 19.86 -12.40
CA LEU A 47 -24.97 20.57 -11.39
C LEU A 47 -26.18 19.78 -10.90
N GLY A 48 -26.46 19.90 -9.60
CA GLY A 48 -27.61 19.29 -8.94
C GLY A 48 -27.27 18.02 -8.16
N GLN A 49 -28.31 17.39 -7.61
CA GLN A 49 -28.18 16.33 -6.59
C GLN A 49 -27.28 15.15 -6.99
N GLY A 50 -27.18 14.84 -8.29
CA GLY A 50 -26.30 13.79 -8.79
C GLY A 50 -24.81 14.16 -8.75
N GLY A 51 -24.47 15.42 -9.07
CA GLY A 51 -23.11 15.93 -8.96
C GLY A 51 -22.66 15.99 -7.50
N ASP A 52 -23.50 16.57 -6.65
CA ASP A 52 -23.24 16.66 -5.20
C ASP A 52 -23.02 15.27 -4.58
N ALA A 53 -23.92 14.32 -4.86
CA ALA A 53 -23.81 12.97 -4.33
C ALA A 53 -22.55 12.22 -4.83
N PHE A 54 -22.13 12.48 -6.07
CA PHE A 54 -20.95 11.83 -6.63
C PHE A 54 -19.65 12.43 -6.08
N THR A 55 -19.57 13.76 -5.96
CA THR A 55 -18.49 14.47 -5.26
C THR A 55 -18.36 14.00 -3.81
N ASP A 56 -19.48 13.89 -3.08
CA ASP A 56 -19.52 13.38 -1.71
C ASP A 56 -19.05 11.93 -1.63
N ALA A 57 -19.42 11.08 -2.59
CA ALA A 57 -18.96 9.70 -2.65
C ALA A 57 -17.44 9.62 -2.87
N ILE A 58 -16.89 10.47 -3.76
CA ILE A 58 -15.45 10.54 -4.01
C ILE A 58 -14.72 10.99 -2.74
N ARG A 59 -15.06 12.16 -2.21
CA ARG A 59 -14.32 12.80 -1.11
C ARG A 59 -14.57 12.13 0.24
N GLY A 60 -15.81 11.70 0.48
CA GLY A 60 -16.23 11.15 1.77
C GLY A 60 -16.02 9.64 1.92
N LYS A 61 -15.86 8.88 0.82
CA LYS A 61 -15.72 7.42 0.88
C LYS A 61 -14.52 6.91 0.10
N LEU A 62 -14.41 7.23 -1.18
CA LEU A 62 -13.39 6.65 -2.06
C LEU A 62 -11.98 7.11 -1.68
N CYS A 63 -11.71 8.42 -1.66
CA CYS A 63 -10.38 8.93 -1.31
C CYS A 63 -9.92 8.48 0.09
N PRO A 64 -10.76 8.51 1.14
CA PRO A 64 -10.39 7.95 2.45
C PRO A 64 -10.12 6.43 2.43
N ALA A 65 -10.85 5.66 1.62
CA ALA A 65 -10.61 4.23 1.48
C ALA A 65 -9.28 3.93 0.77
N ILE A 66 -8.96 4.70 -0.28
CA ILE A 66 -7.67 4.64 -0.98
C ILE A 66 -6.53 4.98 0.00
N ALA A 67 -6.65 6.06 0.76
CA ALA A 67 -5.64 6.44 1.76
C ALA A 67 -5.37 5.31 2.77
N LYS A 68 -6.43 4.68 3.32
CA LYS A 68 -6.28 3.53 4.23
C LYS A 68 -5.59 2.34 3.57
N LEU A 69 -5.87 2.08 2.29
CA LEU A 69 -5.23 1.01 1.55
C LEU A 69 -3.75 1.32 1.30
N THR A 70 -3.42 2.56 0.94
CA THR A 70 -2.05 3.06 0.81
C THR A 70 -1.26 2.89 2.11
N ASP A 71 -1.84 3.25 3.25
CA ASP A 71 -1.21 3.06 4.57
C ASP A 71 -0.90 1.58 4.82
N LYS A 72 -1.84 0.68 4.46
CA LYS A 72 -1.63 -0.76 4.61
C LYS A 72 -0.58 -1.34 3.67
N PHE A 73 -0.45 -0.82 2.45
CA PHE A 73 0.62 -1.26 1.56
C PHE A 73 1.99 -0.84 2.09
N ASN A 74 2.12 0.36 2.63
CA ASN A 74 3.36 0.81 3.27
C ASN A 74 3.69 -0.05 4.51
N GLU A 75 2.71 -0.28 5.39
CA GLU A 75 2.87 -1.14 6.57
C GLU A 75 3.36 -2.55 6.19
N LEU A 76 2.73 -3.18 5.19
CA LEU A 76 3.13 -4.51 4.73
C LEU A 76 4.52 -4.51 4.08
N ALA A 77 4.89 -3.47 3.33
CA ALA A 77 6.24 -3.36 2.77
C ALA A 77 7.31 -3.26 3.88
N ASP A 78 7.03 -2.51 4.94
CA ASP A 78 7.93 -2.34 6.07
C ASP A 78 8.04 -3.62 6.91
N ASP A 79 6.93 -4.32 7.14
CA ASP A 79 6.92 -5.60 7.87
C ASP A 79 7.76 -6.66 7.15
N VAL A 80 7.64 -6.75 5.82
CA VAL A 80 8.41 -7.69 5.01
C VAL A 80 9.89 -7.31 5.02
N ALA A 81 10.22 -6.02 4.90
CA ALA A 81 11.59 -5.56 4.99
C ALA A 81 12.24 -5.87 6.35
N GLN A 82 11.47 -5.75 7.44
CA GLN A 82 11.92 -6.13 8.78
C GLN A 82 12.13 -7.65 8.91
N ALA A 83 11.20 -8.46 8.38
CA ALA A 83 11.33 -9.90 8.36
C ALA A 83 12.60 -10.35 7.60
N VAL A 84 12.91 -9.75 6.45
CA VAL A 84 14.16 -9.99 5.71
C VAL A 84 15.38 -9.71 6.58
N ARG A 85 15.41 -8.56 7.27
CA ARG A 85 16.55 -8.18 8.14
C ARG A 85 16.75 -9.16 9.27
N PHE A 86 15.68 -9.53 9.99
CA PHE A 86 15.77 -10.48 11.11
C PHE A 86 16.30 -11.84 10.67
N MET A 87 15.88 -12.33 9.50
CA MET A 87 16.35 -13.61 8.96
C MET A 87 17.81 -13.54 8.53
N GLN A 88 18.24 -12.46 7.89
CA GLN A 88 19.64 -12.26 7.53
C GLN A 88 20.56 -12.17 8.76
N GLU A 89 20.10 -11.54 9.83
CA GLU A 89 20.83 -11.47 11.11
C GLU A 89 20.92 -12.85 11.79
N ALA A 90 19.83 -13.61 11.82
CA ALA A 90 19.80 -14.97 12.34
C ALA A 90 20.74 -15.91 11.55
N ASP A 91 20.76 -15.80 10.22
CA ASP A 91 21.66 -16.55 9.35
C ASP A 91 23.14 -16.21 9.63
N ARG A 92 23.47 -14.93 9.85
CA ARG A 92 24.84 -14.49 10.18
C ARG A 92 25.28 -14.98 11.55
N ALA A 93 24.43 -14.85 12.57
CA ALA A 93 24.72 -15.32 13.92
C ALA A 93 24.94 -16.83 13.94
N SER A 94 24.09 -17.59 13.23
CA SER A 94 24.23 -19.05 13.09
C SER A 94 25.55 -19.43 12.41
N LYS A 95 25.95 -18.73 11.34
CA LYS A 95 27.25 -18.97 10.66
C LYS A 95 28.47 -18.63 11.51
N SER A 96 28.37 -17.74 12.49
CA SER A 96 29.50 -17.40 13.39
C SER A 96 29.70 -18.37 14.56
N GLN A 97 28.74 -19.26 14.83
CA GLN A 97 28.79 -20.23 15.93
C GLN A 97 29.34 -21.61 15.51
N PHE A 98 29.64 -21.80 14.23
CA PHE A 98 30.26 -23.00 13.66
C PHE A 98 31.55 -22.64 12.91
#